data_AF-A0AAU5S9E3-F1
#
_entry.id   AF-A0AAU5S9E3-F1
#
_cell.length_a   1.000
_cell.length_b   1.000
_cell.length_c   1.000
_cell.angle_alpha   90.00
_cell.angle_beta   90.00
_cell.angle_gamma   90.00
#
_symmetry.space_group_name_H-M   'P 1'
#
loop_
_entity.id
_entity.type
_entity.pdbx_description
1 polymer ?
#
loop_
_entity_poly.entity_id
_entity_poly.type
_entity_poly.pdbx_seq_one_letter_code
_entity_poly.pdbx_strand_id
1 'polypeptide(L)'
;MSANKPEPQVYVPSDQLREALADLTDAEEALVKARTGMRAAIAADLRAHPTLSTDEMAKHTPWSNETVRGIAREYDVPRKRKPTVRSIARKP
;
A
#
# COMPACT_ATOMS: atom_id res chain seq x y z
N MET A 1 -49.06 19.31 -38.50
CA MET A 1 -47.85 18.54 -38.82
C MET A 1 -47.00 18.45 -37.56
N SER A 2 -47.10 17.36 -36.80
CA SER A 2 -46.30 17.17 -35.58
C SER A 2 -44.89 16.74 -35.98
N ALA A 3 -43.91 17.57 -35.67
CA ALA A 3 -42.50 17.23 -35.83
C ALA A 3 -42.16 16.07 -34.89
N ASN A 4 -41.82 14.92 -35.49
CA ASN A 4 -41.33 13.76 -34.76
C ASN A 4 -39.94 14.09 -34.20
N LYS A 5 -39.86 14.35 -32.88
CA LYS A 5 -38.59 14.64 -32.21
C LYS A 5 -37.82 13.31 -32.09
N PRO A 6 -36.58 13.19 -32.61
CA PRO A 6 -35.80 11.97 -32.44
C PRO A 6 -35.58 11.73 -30.94
N GLU A 7 -35.86 10.51 -30.48
CA GLU A 7 -35.60 10.13 -29.10
C GLU A 7 -34.10 10.25 -28.76
N PRO A 8 -33.75 10.61 -27.51
CA PRO A 8 -32.36 10.72 -27.11
C PRO A 8 -31.70 9.34 -27.20
N GLN A 9 -30.70 9.23 -28.07
CA GLN A 9 -29.90 8.00 -28.16
C GLN A 9 -29.09 7.84 -26.86
N VAL A 10 -29.42 6.80 -26.10
CA VAL A 10 -28.64 6.40 -24.93
C VAL A 10 -27.33 5.79 -25.43
N TYR A 11 -26.21 6.36 -25.01
CA TYR A 11 -24.89 5.86 -25.36
C TYR A 11 -24.69 4.43 -24.83
N VAL A 12 -24.22 3.54 -25.71
CA VAL A 12 -23.80 2.19 -25.36
C VAL A 12 -22.32 2.05 -25.73
N PRO A 13 -21.43 1.76 -24.78
CA PRO A 13 -20.02 1.49 -25.07
C PRO A 13 -19.85 0.35 -26.06
N SER A 14 -18.84 0.45 -26.93
CA SER A 14 -18.46 -0.66 -27.81
C SER A 14 -17.97 -1.86 -27.01
N ASP A 15 -18.08 -3.05 -27.60
CA ASP A 15 -17.59 -4.29 -26.98
C ASP A 15 -16.11 -4.20 -26.62
N GLN A 16 -15.31 -3.65 -27.53
CA GLN A 16 -13.87 -3.39 -27.31
C GLN A 16 -13.60 -2.52 -26.08
N LEU A 17 -14.42 -1.48 -25.86
CA LEU A 17 -14.25 -0.62 -24.69
C LEU A 17 -14.68 -1.35 -23.41
N ARG A 18 -15.76 -2.14 -23.46
CA ARG A 18 -16.21 -2.93 -22.30
C ARG A 18 -15.18 -3.97 -21.89
N GLU A 19 -14.57 -4.66 -22.86
CA GLU A 19 -13.49 -5.62 -22.63
C GLU A 19 -12.27 -4.94 -22.02
N ALA A 20 -11.79 -3.84 -22.60
CA ALA A 20 -10.64 -3.11 -22.06
C ALA A 20 -10.88 -2.56 -20.63
N LEU A 21 -12.12 -2.19 -20.30
CA LEU A 21 -12.48 -1.78 -18.94
C LEU A 21 -12.48 -2.95 -17.95
N ALA A 22 -12.92 -4.13 -18.38
CA ALA A 22 -12.84 -5.33 -17.56
C ALA A 22 -11.37 -5.70 -17.28
N ASP A 23 -10.52 -5.71 -18.33
CA ASP A 23 -9.08 -6.00 -18.19
C ASP A 23 -8.38 -5.02 -17.25
N LEU A 24 -8.72 -3.72 -17.35
CA LEU A 24 -8.19 -2.70 -16.44
C LEU A 24 -8.61 -2.98 -14.99
N THR A 25 -9.89 -3.30 -14.77
CA THR A 25 -10.43 -3.59 -13.43
C THR A 25 -9.71 -4.79 -12.81
N ASP A 26 -9.55 -5.87 -13.57
CA ASP A 26 -8.85 -7.07 -13.12
C ASP A 26 -7.37 -6.79 -12.79
N ALA A 27 -6.70 -5.97 -13.61
CA ALA A 27 -5.33 -5.56 -13.36
C ALA A 27 -5.19 -4.69 -12.09
N GLU A 28 -6.16 -3.81 -11.83
CA GLU A 28 -6.20 -3.00 -10.61
C GLU A 28 -6.40 -3.88 -9.36
N GLU A 29 -7.30 -4.86 -9.42
CA GLU A 29 -7.51 -5.82 -8.33
C GLU A 29 -6.25 -6.66 -8.07
N ALA A 30 -5.60 -7.15 -9.13
CA ALA A 30 -4.35 -7.89 -9.03
C ALA A 30 -3.24 -7.04 -8.40
N LEU A 31 -3.15 -5.76 -8.77
CA LEU A 31 -2.19 -4.82 -8.20
C LEU A 31 -2.46 -4.58 -6.71
N VAL A 32 -3.72 -4.40 -6.32
CA VAL A 32 -4.11 -4.23 -4.91
C VAL A 32 -3.71 -5.47 -4.10
N LYS A 33 -4.01 -6.68 -4.60
CA LYS A 33 -3.64 -7.93 -3.96
C LYS A 33 -2.12 -8.07 -3.80
N ALA A 34 -1.36 -7.77 -4.86
CA ALA A 34 0.10 -7.81 -4.84
C ALA A 34 0.69 -6.81 -3.83
N ARG A 35 0.16 -5.58 -3.79
CA ARG A 35 0.58 -4.56 -2.81
C ARG A 35 0.31 -5.01 -1.38
N THR A 36 -0.87 -5.57 -1.10
CA THR A 36 -1.21 -6.09 0.23
C THR A 36 -0.27 -7.23 0.64
N GLY A 37 0.01 -8.17 -0.27
CA GLY A 37 0.97 -9.25 -0.04
C GLY A 37 2.38 -8.72 0.27
N MET A 38 2.85 -7.72 -0.48
CA MET A 38 4.13 -7.08 -0.25
C MET A 38 4.20 -6.38 1.12
N ARG A 39 3.12 -5.68 1.53
CA ARG A 39 3.05 -5.05 2.86
C ARG A 39 3.15 -6.09 3.98
N ALA A 40 2.43 -7.20 3.85
CA ALA A 40 2.50 -8.30 4.81
C ALA A 40 3.90 -8.92 4.88
N ALA A 41 4.57 -9.09 3.74
CA ALA A 41 5.95 -9.59 3.67
C ALA A 41 6.94 -8.65 4.37
N ILE A 42 6.86 -7.33 4.11
CA ILE A 42 7.67 -6.33 4.82
C ILE A 42 7.46 -6.42 6.33
N ALA A 43 6.21 -6.51 6.78
CA ALA A 43 5.90 -6.64 8.20
C ALA A 43 6.45 -7.94 8.79
N ALA A 44 6.42 -9.05 8.06
CA ALA A 44 7.01 -10.32 8.47
C ALA A 44 8.53 -10.20 8.63
N ASP A 45 9.22 -9.61 7.66
CA ASP A 45 10.67 -9.41 7.71
C ASP A 45 11.09 -8.49 8.87
N LEU A 46 10.36 -7.39 9.10
CA LEU A 46 10.65 -6.50 10.23
C LEU A 46 10.42 -7.19 11.58
N ARG A 47 9.47 -8.13 11.68
CA ARG A 47 9.29 -8.95 12.90
C ARG A 47 10.39 -9.98 13.07
N ALA A 48 10.82 -10.62 11.98
CA ALA A 48 11.89 -11.61 11.99
C ALA A 48 13.25 -10.99 12.33
N HIS A 49 13.46 -9.72 11.98
CA HIS A 49 14.71 -8.99 12.17
C HIS A 49 14.51 -7.75 13.06
N PRO A 50 14.41 -7.90 14.39
CA PRO A 50 14.12 -6.78 15.31
C PRO A 50 15.22 -5.71 15.36
N THR A 51 16.42 -6.01 14.83
CA THR A 51 17.52 -5.06 14.69
C THR A 51 17.38 -4.18 13.45
N LEU A 52 16.65 -4.64 12.42
CA LEU A 52 16.44 -3.97 11.15
C LEU A 52 15.56 -2.73 11.34
N SER A 53 16.03 -1.59 10.86
CA SER A 53 15.25 -0.36 10.88
C SER A 53 14.32 -0.24 9.67
N THR A 54 13.25 0.52 9.81
CA THR A 54 12.36 0.86 8.69
C THR A 54 13.09 1.64 7.59
N ASP A 55 14.17 2.35 7.94
CA ASP A 55 15.01 3.08 7.00
C ASP A 55 15.85 2.14 6.12
N GLU A 56 16.43 1.10 6.73
CA GLU A 56 17.15 0.06 6.00
C GLU A 56 16.20 -0.75 5.11
N MET A 57 15.04 -1.14 5.65
CA MET A 57 14.02 -1.84 4.85
C MET A 57 13.56 -1.02 3.65
N ALA A 58 13.38 0.30 3.79
CA ALA A 58 12.98 1.17 2.69
C ALA A 58 13.94 1.11 1.50
N LYS A 59 15.24 0.84 1.69
CA LYS A 59 16.23 0.70 0.62
C LYS A 59 15.99 -0.51 -0.28
N HIS A 60 15.22 -1.50 0.19
CA HIS A 60 14.89 -2.73 -0.53
C HIS A 60 13.48 -2.71 -1.13
N THR A 61 12.77 -1.59 -1.01
CA THR A 61 11.37 -1.47 -1.44
C THR A 61 11.20 -0.21 -2.28
N PRO A 62 10.16 -0.10 -3.12
CA PRO A 62 9.88 1.12 -3.87
C PRO A 62 9.26 2.23 -2.99
N TRP A 63 9.23 2.06 -1.67
CA TRP A 63 8.51 2.91 -0.74
C TRP A 63 9.44 3.72 0.15
N SER A 64 8.97 4.90 0.56
CA SER A 64 9.70 5.73 1.51
C SER A 64 9.73 5.09 2.90
N ASN A 65 10.69 5.49 3.72
CA ASN A 65 10.76 5.09 5.14
C ASN A 65 9.45 5.42 5.89
N GLU A 66 8.78 6.53 5.55
CA GLU A 66 7.48 6.88 6.15
C GLU A 66 6.38 5.88 5.79
N THR A 67 6.31 5.47 4.53
CA THR A 67 5.36 4.43 4.10
C THR A 67 5.65 3.09 4.81
N VAL A 68 6.93 2.69 4.90
CA VAL A 68 7.33 1.47 5.63
C VAL A 68 6.98 1.57 7.11
N ARG A 69 7.14 2.74 7.74
CA ARG A 69 6.69 2.98 9.12
C ARG A 69 5.17 2.87 9.25
N GLY A 70 4.42 3.35 8.27
CA GLY A 70 2.96 3.17 8.21
C GLY A 70 2.58 1.70 8.19
N ILE A 71 3.21 0.91 7.31
CA ILE A 71 3.02 -0.54 7.21
C ILE A 71 3.38 -1.23 8.54
N ALA A 72 4.53 -0.90 9.14
CA ALA A 72 4.92 -1.47 10.42
C ALA A 72 3.89 -1.21 11.54
N ARG A 73 3.19 -0.05 11.50
CA ARG A 73 2.10 0.26 12.44
C ARG A 73 0.82 -0.50 12.11
N GLU A 74 0.43 -0.55 10.84
CA GLU A 74 -0.76 -1.27 10.34
C GLU A 74 -0.71 -2.76 10.75
N TYR A 75 0.48 -3.34 10.80
CA TYR A 75 0.71 -4.73 11.16
C TYR A 75 1.26 -4.92 12.59
N ASP A 76 1.16 -3.93 13.48
CA ASP A 76 1.60 -4.05 14.89
C ASP A 76 3.04 -4.59 15.09
N VAL A 77 3.97 -4.19 14.22
CA VAL A 77 5.37 -4.60 14.33
C VAL A 77 6.03 -3.91 15.54
N PRO A 78 6.67 -4.66 16.46
CA PRO A 78 7.31 -4.09 17.63
C PRO A 78 8.37 -3.04 17.26
N ARG A 79 8.24 -1.84 17.82
CA ARG A 79 9.22 -0.78 17.58
C ARG A 79 10.54 -1.11 18.28
N LYS A 80 11.65 -0.95 17.56
CA LYS A 80 12.99 -0.87 18.16
C LYS A 80 13.02 0.31 19.14
N ARG A 81 12.96 0.00 20.45
CA ARG A 81 13.06 1.04 21.50
C ARG A 81 14.48 1.57 21.50
N LYS A 82 14.64 2.90 21.48
CA LYS A 82 15.96 3.50 21.73
C LYS A 82 16.40 3.08 23.14
N PRO A 83 17.65 2.64 23.34
CA PRO A 83 18.16 2.40 24.69
C PRO A 83 18.02 3.67 25.50
N THR A 84 17.19 3.66 26.54
CA THR A 84 17.16 4.76 27.50
C THR A 84 18.44 4.65 28.30
N VAL A 85 19.43 5.50 28.01
CA VAL A 85 20.63 5.58 28.83
C VAL A 85 20.17 6.09 30.21
N ARG A 86 20.11 5.20 31.20
CA ARG A 86 20.04 5.62 32.60
C ARG A 86 21.38 6.29 32.87
N SER A 87 21.41 7.62 32.85
CA SER A 87 22.53 8.38 33.38
C SER A 87 22.72 7.94 34.83
N ILE A 88 23.77 7.15 35.06
CA ILE A 88 24.20 6.76 36.40
C ILE A 88 24.59 8.06 37.07
N ALA A 89 23.74 8.55 37.99
CA ALA A 89 24.06 9.69 38.83
C ALA A 89 25.33 9.34 39.60
N ARG A 90 26.47 9.90 39.19
CA ARG A 90 27.69 9.83 39.99
C ARG A 90 27.46 10.63 41.26
N LYS A 91 27.52 9.96 42.40
CA LYS A 91 27.69 10.52 43.75
C LYS A 91 28.66 9.58 44.48
N PRO A 92 29.54 10.03 45.37
CA PRO A 92 29.75 11.38 45.91
C PRO A 92 30.91 12.16 45.32
#